data_AF-A0A0K9NKE5-F1
#
_entry.id   AF-A0A0K9NKE5-F1
#
_cell.length_a   1.000
_cell.length_b   1.000
_cell.length_c   1.000
_cell.angle_alpha   90.00
_cell.angle_beta   90.00
_cell.angle_gamma   90.00
#
_symmetry.space_group_name_H-M   'P 1'
#
loop_
_entity.id
_entity.type
_entity.pdbx_description
1 polymer ?
#
loop_
_entity_poly.entity_id
_entity_poly.type
_entity_poly.pdbx_seq_one_letter_code
_entity_poly.pdbx_strand_id
1 'polypeptide(L)'
;MLEGHDILMATMLNGAAIMDGALLLIAGNESCPQPQTSEHLAAVEIMRLQHIIILQNKVDLIQESVAINQHETIQKFIQGTIADGAPVVPISAQLKYNIDVVCEYIVNKIPIPIRDFVKPPNMIVIRSFDVNKPGSEVDEIKGGVAGGSILRGVLKVNQKIEVRPGIVVKDENGNIKCTPIYSRIVSLFAEQNELQFAVPGGLIGVGTTMDPTLTRADRLVGQVLGEVGSLPDVYVELEVNFFLLRRLLGVRTKGTEKQGKVSKLAKGEILMLNIGSMSTGARVVAVRNDLAKLQLTAPVCTSKGEKIALSRRVEKHWRLIGWGQIQAGSVLDIPAPPPEILV
;
A
#
# COMPACT_ATOMS: atom_id res chain seq x y z
N MET A 1 -6.17 5.32 -9.10
CA MET A 1 -5.02 5.44 -10.02
C MET A 1 -3.78 5.63 -9.17
N LEU A 2 -2.78 4.77 -9.32
CA LEU A 2 -1.51 4.91 -8.61
C LEU A 2 -0.64 5.92 -9.37
N GLU A 3 0.01 6.83 -8.67
CA GLU A 3 0.85 7.85 -9.31
C GLU A 3 2.13 7.20 -9.84
N GLY A 4 2.34 7.27 -11.16
CA GLY A 4 3.47 6.63 -11.84
C GLY A 4 4.78 7.40 -11.81
N HIS A 5 4.99 8.25 -10.79
CA HIS A 5 6.22 9.00 -10.65
C HIS A 5 7.17 8.27 -9.71
N ASP A 6 8.44 8.16 -10.09
CA ASP A 6 9.50 7.45 -9.33
C ASP A 6 9.60 7.90 -7.86
N ILE A 7 9.19 9.13 -7.54
CA ILE A 7 9.19 9.69 -6.17
C ILE A 7 8.05 9.11 -5.31
N LEU A 8 6.99 8.61 -5.92
CA LEU A 8 5.74 8.19 -5.28
C LEU A 8 5.58 6.66 -5.24
N MET A 9 6.65 5.92 -5.52
CA MET A 9 6.69 4.45 -5.43
C MET A 9 6.28 3.91 -4.07
N ALA A 10 6.60 4.62 -2.97
CA ALA A 10 6.13 4.25 -1.64
C ALA A 10 4.59 4.32 -1.54
N THR A 11 3.99 5.41 -2.02
CA THR A 11 2.55 5.58 -2.10
C THR A 11 1.90 4.53 -3.01
N MET A 12 2.58 4.17 -4.11
CA MET A 12 2.14 3.12 -5.02
C MET A 12 2.05 1.76 -4.31
N LEU A 13 3.11 1.37 -3.61
CA LEU A 13 3.16 0.11 -2.85
C LEU A 13 2.11 0.08 -1.74
N ASN A 14 1.92 1.20 -1.05
CA ASN A 14 0.92 1.31 0.02
C ASN A 14 -0.50 1.13 -0.50
N GLY A 15 -0.80 1.65 -1.70
CA GLY A 15 -2.10 1.45 -2.35
C GLY A 15 -2.26 0.04 -2.95
N ALA A 16 -1.19 -0.52 -3.53
CA ALA A 16 -1.21 -1.84 -4.15
C ALA A 16 -1.47 -2.98 -3.14
N ALA A 17 -1.09 -2.79 -1.87
CA ALA A 17 -1.35 -3.77 -0.81
C ALA A 17 -2.84 -4.05 -0.54
N ILE A 18 -3.72 -3.15 -1.00
CA ILE A 18 -5.16 -3.15 -0.69
C ILE A 18 -6.02 -3.47 -1.92
N MET A 19 -5.41 -3.43 -3.10
CA MET A 19 -6.11 -3.70 -4.35
C MET A 19 -6.33 -5.20 -4.53
N ASP A 20 -7.46 -5.59 -5.12
CA ASP A 20 -7.72 -6.98 -5.50
C ASP A 20 -7.37 -7.27 -6.97
N GLY A 21 -7.21 -6.21 -7.76
CA GLY A 21 -6.82 -6.26 -9.16
C GLY A 21 -6.20 -4.95 -9.62
N ALA A 22 -5.52 -4.97 -10.77
CA ALA A 22 -4.81 -3.82 -11.30
C ALA A 22 -5.08 -3.60 -12.79
N LEU A 23 -5.17 -2.33 -13.19
CA LEU A 23 -5.20 -1.89 -14.58
C LEU A 23 -3.83 -1.30 -14.93
N LEU A 24 -3.09 -1.97 -15.82
CA LEU A 24 -1.78 -1.50 -16.27
C LEU A 24 -1.97 -0.66 -17.55
N LEU A 25 -1.87 0.65 -17.40
CA LEU A 25 -1.94 1.59 -18.52
C LEU A 25 -0.58 1.72 -19.21
N ILE A 26 -0.54 1.46 -20.52
CA ILE A 26 0.64 1.62 -21.37
C ILE A 26 0.29 2.60 -22.48
N ALA A 27 1.11 3.63 -22.65
CA ALA A 27 0.91 4.64 -23.67
C ALA A 27 1.32 4.12 -25.06
N GLY A 28 0.42 4.22 -26.03
CA GLY A 28 0.59 3.69 -27.38
C GLY A 28 1.67 4.41 -28.19
N ASN A 29 1.83 5.70 -27.93
CA ASN A 29 2.77 6.59 -28.58
C ASN A 29 4.21 6.49 -28.05
N GLU A 30 4.46 5.66 -27.03
CA GLU A 30 5.75 5.55 -26.36
C GLU A 30 6.34 4.15 -26.47
N SER A 31 7.67 4.06 -26.38
CA SER A 31 8.35 2.77 -26.48
C SER A 31 8.02 1.88 -25.28
N CYS A 32 7.64 0.63 -25.58
CA CYS A 32 7.43 -0.43 -24.60
C CYS A 32 8.62 -1.40 -24.63
N PRO A 33 9.13 -1.88 -23.49
CA PRO A 33 8.74 -1.56 -22.12
C PRO A 33 9.39 -0.28 -21.58
N GLN A 34 8.61 0.51 -20.85
CA GLN A 34 9.17 1.62 -20.08
C GLN A 34 9.70 1.16 -18.72
N PRO A 35 10.72 1.84 -18.16
CA PRO A 35 11.23 1.53 -16.82
C PRO A 35 10.16 1.59 -15.73
N GLN A 36 9.19 2.50 -15.85
CA GLN A 36 8.08 2.63 -14.90
C GLN A 36 7.08 1.48 -15.03
N THR A 37 6.75 1.07 -16.25
CA THR A 37 5.86 -0.08 -16.50
C THR A 37 6.43 -1.35 -15.90
N SER A 38 7.75 -1.58 -16.01
CA SER A 38 8.39 -2.76 -15.42
C SER A 38 8.49 -2.69 -13.90
N GLU A 39 8.71 -1.50 -13.33
CA GLU A 39 8.69 -1.31 -11.88
C GLU A 39 7.30 -1.56 -11.29
N HIS A 40 6.25 -1.02 -11.93
CA HIS A 40 4.87 -1.24 -11.51
C HIS A 40 4.47 -2.72 -11.61
N LEU A 41 4.82 -3.39 -12.72
CA LEU A 41 4.50 -4.80 -12.89
C LEU A 41 5.17 -5.66 -11.82
N ALA A 42 6.45 -5.39 -11.50
CA ALA A 42 7.16 -6.08 -10.44
C ALA A 42 6.54 -5.82 -9.05
N ALA A 43 6.11 -4.58 -8.76
CA ALA A 43 5.42 -4.26 -7.52
C ALA A 43 4.11 -5.04 -7.37
N VAL A 44 3.31 -5.12 -8.45
CA VAL A 44 2.06 -5.88 -8.51
C VAL A 44 2.34 -7.39 -8.33
N GLU A 45 3.41 -7.90 -8.91
CA GLU A 45 3.86 -9.29 -8.77
C GLU A 45 4.29 -9.63 -7.33
N ILE A 46 5.02 -8.73 -6.66
CA ILE A 46 5.39 -8.88 -5.24
C ILE A 46 4.14 -8.94 -4.36
N MET A 47 3.17 -8.07 -4.62
CA MET A 47 1.88 -8.08 -3.91
C MET A 47 1.03 -9.31 -4.25
N ARG A 48 1.42 -10.13 -5.25
CA ARG A 48 0.71 -11.31 -5.78
C ARG A 48 -0.71 -10.98 -6.24
N LEU A 49 -0.87 -9.85 -6.90
CA LEU A 49 -2.10 -9.53 -7.59
C LEU A 49 -2.20 -10.40 -8.85
N GLN A 50 -3.18 -11.29 -8.89
CA GLN A 50 -3.38 -12.22 -10.02
C GLN A 50 -4.22 -11.60 -11.13
N HIS A 51 -5.12 -10.68 -10.78
CA HIS A 51 -6.06 -10.08 -11.72
C HIS A 51 -5.48 -8.79 -12.29
N ILE A 52 -4.87 -8.88 -13.47
CA ILE A 52 -4.28 -7.75 -14.18
C ILE A 52 -4.94 -7.63 -15.54
N ILE A 53 -5.35 -6.41 -15.89
CA ILE A 53 -5.85 -6.07 -17.23
C ILE A 53 -4.94 -4.97 -17.78
N ILE A 54 -4.49 -5.13 -19.01
CA ILE A 54 -3.53 -4.22 -19.63
C ILE A 54 -4.27 -3.35 -20.63
N LEU A 55 -4.09 -2.04 -20.49
CA LEU A 55 -4.78 -1.03 -21.28
C LEU A 55 -3.76 -0.32 -22.17
N GLN A 56 -3.83 -0.53 -23.47
CA GLN A 56 -3.04 0.21 -24.45
C GLN A 56 -3.78 1.51 -24.76
N ASN A 57 -3.36 2.60 -24.12
CA ASN A 57 -3.99 3.92 -24.24
C ASN A 57 -3.40 4.74 -25.40
N LYS A 58 -4.08 5.80 -25.84
CA LYS A 58 -3.64 6.70 -26.93
C LYS A 58 -3.49 6.02 -28.29
N VAL A 59 -4.31 5.00 -28.56
CA VAL A 59 -4.34 4.35 -29.89
C VAL A 59 -4.80 5.29 -31.01
N ASP A 60 -5.46 6.38 -30.66
CA ASP A 60 -5.89 7.45 -31.57
C ASP A 60 -4.73 8.25 -32.18
N LEU A 61 -3.54 8.25 -31.55
CA LEU A 61 -2.37 9.00 -32.02
C LEU A 61 -1.42 8.18 -32.88
N ILE A 62 -1.68 6.88 -33.05
CA ILE A 62 -0.78 5.94 -33.74
C ILE A 62 -1.48 5.25 -34.90
N GLN A 63 -0.70 4.80 -35.87
CA GLN A 63 -1.20 3.96 -36.96
C GLN A 63 -1.42 2.52 -36.49
N GLU A 64 -2.34 1.82 -37.16
CA GLU A 64 -2.70 0.43 -36.86
C GLU A 64 -1.48 -0.51 -36.83
N SER A 65 -0.56 -0.36 -37.79
CA SER A 65 0.67 -1.15 -37.85
C SER A 65 1.56 -0.98 -36.62
N VAL A 66 1.66 0.24 -36.10
CA VAL A 66 2.42 0.56 -34.88
C VAL A 66 1.72 -0.01 -33.65
N ALA A 67 0.39 0.08 -33.60
CA ALA A 67 -0.40 -0.46 -32.49
C ALA A 67 -0.24 -1.99 -32.36
N ILE A 68 -0.27 -2.72 -33.48
CA ILE A 68 -0.08 -4.18 -33.53
C ILE A 68 1.35 -4.56 -33.10
N ASN A 69 2.37 -3.88 -33.65
CA ASN A 69 3.76 -4.13 -33.26
C ASN A 69 4.01 -3.91 -31.76
N GLN A 70 3.38 -2.88 -31.20
CA GLN A 70 3.47 -2.61 -29.78
C GLN A 70 2.72 -3.66 -28.96
N HIS A 71 1.56 -4.12 -29.41
CA HIS A 71 0.83 -5.21 -28.77
C HIS A 71 1.67 -6.49 -28.67
N GLU A 72 2.36 -6.89 -29.75
CA GLU A 72 3.29 -8.03 -29.71
C GLU A 72 4.46 -7.81 -28.74
N THR A 73 4.97 -6.58 -28.68
CA THR A 73 6.06 -6.21 -27.76
C THR A 73 5.60 -6.30 -26.30
N ILE A 74 4.37 -5.86 -26.02
CA ILE A 74 3.73 -5.98 -24.72
C ILE A 74 3.56 -7.46 -24.35
N GLN A 75 3.04 -8.29 -25.25
CA GLN A 75 2.90 -9.74 -25.01
C GLN A 75 4.24 -10.40 -24.69
N LYS A 76 5.29 -10.11 -25.46
CA LYS A 76 6.66 -10.61 -25.20
C LYS A 76 7.21 -10.14 -23.85
N PHE A 77 6.87 -8.92 -23.44
CA PHE A 77 7.31 -8.36 -22.16
C PHE A 77 6.63 -9.05 -20.96
N ILE A 78 5.36 -9.42 -21.12
CA ILE A 78 4.55 -10.06 -20.10
C ILE A 78 4.88 -11.55 -19.96
N GLN A 79 5.32 -12.18 -21.04
CA GLN A 79 5.62 -13.60 -21.09
C GLN A 79 6.62 -13.99 -19.99
N GLY A 80 6.22 -14.91 -19.10
CA GLY A 80 7.00 -15.34 -17.95
C GLY A 80 6.85 -14.51 -16.66
N THR A 81 5.91 -13.56 -16.61
CA THR A 81 5.51 -12.83 -15.40
C THR A 81 4.14 -13.30 -14.88
N ILE A 82 3.69 -12.81 -13.72
CA ILE A 82 2.33 -13.09 -13.20
C ILE A 82 1.22 -12.56 -14.13
N ALA A 83 1.52 -11.60 -14.99
CA ALA A 83 0.58 -11.11 -15.99
C ALA A 83 0.47 -12.01 -17.23
N ASP A 84 1.14 -13.17 -17.27
CA ASP A 84 1.06 -14.08 -18.42
C ASP A 84 -0.39 -14.50 -18.70
N GLY A 85 -0.86 -14.23 -19.92
CA GLY A 85 -2.26 -14.39 -20.31
C GLY A 85 -3.22 -13.25 -19.91
N ALA A 86 -2.72 -12.14 -19.38
CA ALA A 86 -3.53 -10.94 -19.13
C ALA A 86 -4.08 -10.35 -20.45
N PRO A 87 -5.37 -9.96 -20.51
CA PRO A 87 -5.93 -9.34 -21.70
C PRO A 87 -5.33 -7.95 -21.93
N VAL A 88 -4.96 -7.67 -23.18
CA VAL A 88 -4.49 -6.36 -23.62
C VAL A 88 -5.60 -5.70 -24.42
N VAL A 89 -6.20 -4.63 -23.89
CA VAL A 89 -7.32 -3.92 -24.50
C VAL A 89 -6.84 -2.57 -25.05
N PRO A 90 -6.96 -2.33 -26.37
CA PRO A 90 -6.68 -1.02 -26.96
C PRO A 90 -7.81 -0.05 -26.63
N ILE A 91 -7.46 1.09 -26.04
CA ILE A 91 -8.41 2.13 -25.64
C ILE A 91 -7.92 3.52 -26.04
N SER A 92 -8.86 4.45 -26.23
CA SER A 92 -8.57 5.87 -26.27
C SER A 92 -9.29 6.54 -25.10
N ALA A 93 -8.54 6.93 -24.07
CA ALA A 93 -9.12 7.62 -22.92
C ALA A 93 -9.69 9.00 -23.30
N GLN A 94 -9.13 9.65 -24.33
CA GLN A 94 -9.58 10.98 -24.78
C GLN A 94 -10.89 10.91 -25.56
N LEU A 95 -10.98 9.98 -26.51
CA LEU A 95 -12.18 9.79 -27.34
C LEU A 95 -13.20 8.85 -26.70
N LYS A 96 -12.86 8.24 -25.56
CA LYS A 96 -13.69 7.29 -24.80
C LYS A 96 -14.07 6.03 -25.59
N TYR A 97 -13.19 5.56 -26.48
CA TYR A 97 -13.38 4.31 -27.20
C TYR A 97 -13.05 3.08 -26.36
N ASN A 98 -13.83 2.00 -26.56
CA ASN A 98 -13.66 0.67 -25.95
C ASN A 98 -13.77 0.66 -24.40
N ILE A 99 -14.42 1.65 -23.80
CA ILE A 99 -14.64 1.68 -22.33
C ILE A 99 -15.62 0.58 -21.90
N ASP A 100 -16.65 0.34 -22.71
CA ASP A 100 -17.61 -0.75 -22.56
C ASP A 100 -16.93 -2.12 -22.50
N VAL A 101 -15.98 -2.36 -23.40
CA VAL A 101 -15.17 -3.59 -23.42
C VAL A 101 -14.32 -3.71 -22.14
N VAL A 102 -13.74 -2.60 -21.67
CA VAL A 102 -13.00 -2.60 -20.39
C VAL A 102 -13.93 -2.93 -19.21
N CYS A 103 -15.14 -2.38 -19.18
CA CYS A 103 -16.13 -2.70 -18.16
C CYS A 103 -16.48 -4.20 -18.17
N GLU A 104 -16.68 -4.78 -19.36
CA GLU A 104 -16.93 -6.22 -19.51
C GLU A 104 -15.77 -7.06 -18.98
N TYR A 105 -14.52 -6.71 -19.34
CA TYR A 105 -13.34 -7.41 -18.82
C TYR A 105 -13.20 -7.29 -17.30
N ILE A 106 -13.49 -6.13 -16.72
CA ILE A 106 -13.44 -5.94 -15.26
C ILE A 106 -14.42 -6.89 -14.57
N VAL A 107 -15.67 -6.93 -15.03
CA VAL A 107 -16.71 -7.80 -14.43
C VAL A 107 -16.39 -9.28 -14.61
N ASN A 108 -15.88 -9.68 -15.78
CA ASN A 108 -15.65 -11.09 -16.10
C ASN A 108 -14.32 -11.64 -15.57
N LYS A 109 -13.28 -10.80 -15.43
CA LYS A 109 -11.92 -11.26 -15.04
C LYS A 109 -11.55 -10.97 -13.60
N ILE A 110 -12.23 -10.03 -12.93
CA ILE A 110 -11.96 -9.66 -11.54
C ILE A 110 -13.14 -10.14 -10.68
N PRO A 111 -13.12 -11.41 -10.21
CA PRO A 111 -14.13 -11.87 -9.28
C PRO A 111 -14.01 -11.13 -7.95
N ILE A 112 -15.13 -10.98 -7.25
CA ILE A 112 -15.13 -10.45 -5.89
C ILE A 112 -14.45 -11.49 -5.00
N PRO A 113 -13.35 -11.15 -4.29
CA PRO A 113 -12.68 -12.10 -3.42
C PRO A 113 -13.59 -12.51 -2.26
N ILE A 114 -13.44 -13.73 -1.79
CA ILE A 114 -14.14 -14.22 -0.60
C ILE A 114 -13.54 -13.50 0.61
N ARG A 115 -14.37 -12.74 1.32
CA ARG A 115 -13.95 -11.95 2.48
C ARG A 115 -14.61 -12.48 3.75
N ASP A 116 -13.85 -12.48 4.84
CA ASP A 116 -14.31 -12.94 6.14
C ASP A 116 -15.08 -11.83 6.85
N PHE A 117 -16.39 -12.00 7.02
CA PHE A 117 -17.25 -11.04 7.74
C PHE A 117 -17.29 -11.27 9.25
N VAL A 118 -16.95 -12.48 9.72
CA VAL A 118 -17.09 -12.90 11.13
C VAL A 118 -15.86 -12.54 11.97
N LYS A 119 -14.68 -12.45 11.35
CA LYS A 119 -13.43 -12.10 12.05
C LYS A 119 -13.50 -10.66 12.61
N PRO A 120 -12.73 -10.35 13.65
CA PRO A 120 -12.67 -8.98 14.17
C PRO A 120 -12.23 -8.00 13.08
N PRO A 121 -12.82 -6.80 13.05
CA PRO A 121 -12.57 -5.83 12.01
C PRO A 121 -11.11 -5.37 12.03
N ASN A 122 -10.50 -5.38 10.85
CA ASN A 122 -9.17 -4.87 10.62
C ASN A 122 -9.17 -4.04 9.33
N MET A 123 -8.89 -2.75 9.50
CA MET A 123 -8.85 -1.74 8.47
C MET A 123 -7.46 -1.13 8.38
N ILE A 124 -6.94 -0.99 7.18
CA ILE A 124 -5.69 -0.25 6.94
C ILE A 124 -6.04 1.17 6.51
N VAL A 125 -5.49 2.15 7.21
CA VAL A 125 -5.67 3.57 6.91
C VAL A 125 -4.67 3.98 5.82
N ILE A 126 -5.19 4.46 4.70
CA ILE A 126 -4.38 4.88 3.53
C ILE A 126 -4.30 6.40 3.44
N ARG A 127 -5.31 7.09 3.97
CA ARG A 127 -5.45 8.54 3.96
C ARG A 127 -6.05 8.97 5.27
N SER A 128 -5.73 10.18 5.71
CA SER A 128 -6.45 10.81 6.81
C SER A 128 -6.81 12.24 6.48
N PHE A 129 -8.03 12.60 6.81
CA PHE A 129 -8.62 13.88 6.46
C PHE A 129 -9.09 14.60 7.71
N ASP A 130 -8.97 15.91 7.65
CA ASP A 130 -9.68 16.81 8.53
C ASP A 130 -10.83 17.42 7.71
N VAL A 131 -12.07 17.22 8.18
CA VAL A 131 -13.28 17.72 7.50
C VAL A 131 -13.70 19.10 8.01
N ASN A 132 -12.99 19.64 9.00
CA ASN A 132 -13.28 20.95 9.57
C ASN A 132 -12.80 22.06 8.64
N LYS A 133 -13.67 23.03 8.37
CA LYS A 133 -13.35 24.17 7.52
C LYS A 133 -12.64 25.24 8.35
N PRO A 134 -11.73 26.03 7.76
CA PRO A 134 -11.16 27.19 8.45
C PRO A 134 -12.28 28.13 8.90
N GLY A 135 -12.27 28.51 10.18
CA GLY A 135 -13.29 29.40 10.77
C GLY A 135 -14.51 28.68 11.37
N SER A 136 -14.51 27.34 11.45
CA SER A 136 -15.52 26.61 12.23
C SER A 136 -15.46 26.98 13.71
N GLU A 137 -16.62 27.20 14.31
CA GLU A 137 -16.79 27.40 15.75
C GLU A 137 -16.42 26.13 16.52
N VAL A 138 -16.00 26.28 17.78
CA VAL A 138 -15.53 25.16 18.63
C VAL A 138 -16.62 24.09 18.79
N ASP A 139 -17.88 24.49 18.84
CA ASP A 139 -19.03 23.60 19.03
C ASP A 139 -19.40 22.79 17.76
N GLU A 140 -18.96 23.22 16.58
CA GLU A 140 -19.25 22.56 15.30
C GLU A 140 -18.11 21.65 14.82
N ILE A 141 -17.02 21.57 15.58
CA ILE A 141 -15.86 20.75 15.22
C ILE A 141 -16.25 19.28 15.19
N LYS A 142 -16.04 18.67 14.03
CA LYS A 142 -16.16 17.23 13.84
C LYS A 142 -14.82 16.57 14.13
N GLY A 143 -14.85 15.34 14.61
CA GLY A 143 -13.64 14.56 14.81
C GLY A 143 -12.97 14.17 13.49
N GLY A 144 -11.76 13.63 13.60
CA GLY A 144 -10.93 13.26 12.47
C GLY A 144 -11.51 12.10 11.64
N VAL A 145 -11.22 12.11 10.34
CA VAL A 145 -11.67 11.08 9.40
C VAL A 145 -10.49 10.23 8.93
N ALA A 146 -10.62 8.90 9.07
CA ALA A 146 -9.66 7.94 8.55
C ALA A 146 -10.23 7.27 7.28
N GLY A 147 -9.56 7.47 6.15
CA GLY A 147 -9.91 6.86 4.87
C GLY A 147 -9.04 5.63 4.62
N GLY A 148 -9.66 4.50 4.33
CA GLY A 148 -8.92 3.27 4.11
C GLY A 148 -9.78 2.11 3.66
N SER A 149 -9.22 0.91 3.73
CA SER A 149 -9.91 -0.31 3.30
C SER A 149 -9.94 -1.33 4.41
N ILE A 150 -11.09 -1.98 4.53
CA ILE A 150 -11.33 -3.03 5.50
C ILE A 150 -10.91 -4.36 4.86
N LEU A 151 -9.91 -5.00 5.44
CA LEU A 151 -9.40 -6.29 4.97
C LEU A 151 -10.29 -7.45 5.42
N ARG A 152 -10.77 -7.41 6.67
CA ARG A 152 -11.63 -8.43 7.29
C ARG A 152 -12.51 -7.81 8.35
N GLY A 153 -13.60 -8.50 8.66
CA GLY A 153 -14.60 -8.09 9.65
C GLY A 153 -15.46 -6.92 9.19
N VAL A 154 -16.50 -6.62 9.97
CA VAL A 154 -17.48 -5.56 9.68
C VAL A 154 -17.37 -4.48 10.73
N LEU A 155 -17.25 -3.22 10.31
CA LEU A 155 -17.30 -2.06 11.21
C LEU A 155 -18.74 -1.55 11.30
N LYS A 156 -19.15 -1.14 12.50
CA LYS A 156 -20.48 -0.57 12.75
C LYS A 156 -20.38 0.84 13.31
N VAL A 157 -21.37 1.68 13.00
CA VAL A 157 -21.49 3.00 13.64
C VAL A 157 -21.62 2.82 15.17
N ASN A 158 -21.05 3.75 15.94
CA ASN A 158 -20.93 3.72 17.40
C ASN A 158 -20.02 2.64 17.99
N GLN A 159 -19.36 1.81 17.17
CA GLN A 159 -18.38 0.84 17.67
C GLN A 159 -17.13 1.55 18.20
N LYS A 160 -16.59 1.04 19.32
CA LYS A 160 -15.29 1.48 19.84
C LYS A 160 -14.19 0.82 19.03
N ILE A 161 -13.21 1.62 18.64
CA ILE A 161 -12.09 1.21 17.82
C ILE A 161 -10.77 1.61 18.48
N GLU A 162 -9.72 0.88 18.15
CA GLU A 162 -8.35 1.24 18.45
C GLU A 162 -7.58 1.47 17.16
N VAL A 163 -6.61 2.39 17.19
CA VAL A 163 -5.65 2.63 16.12
C VAL A 163 -4.25 2.32 16.64
N ARG A 164 -3.57 1.40 15.96
CA ARG A 164 -2.18 0.99 16.24
C ARG A 164 -1.31 1.23 15.01
N PRO A 165 -0.04 1.67 15.16
CA PRO A 165 0.73 1.85 16.39
C PRO A 165 0.31 3.06 17.26
N GLY A 166 -0.53 3.96 16.75
CA GLY A 166 -1.05 5.11 17.50
C GLY A 166 -0.03 6.25 17.59
N ILE A 167 0.10 6.83 18.78
CA ILE A 167 1.04 7.93 19.04
C ILE A 167 2.39 7.32 19.46
N VAL A 168 3.43 7.67 18.71
CA VAL A 168 4.80 7.23 18.96
C VAL A 168 5.56 8.37 19.62
N VAL A 169 5.92 8.20 20.89
CA VAL A 169 6.75 9.14 21.65
C VAL A 169 8.11 8.50 21.89
N LYS A 170 9.17 9.28 21.71
CA LYS A 170 10.53 8.87 22.09
C LYS A 170 10.85 9.53 23.41
N ASP A 171 11.09 8.73 24.44
CA ASP A 171 11.54 9.23 25.74
C ASP A 171 12.98 9.78 25.62
N GLU A 172 13.41 10.59 26.59
CA GLU A 172 14.75 11.20 26.64
C GLU A 172 15.88 10.16 26.60
N ASN A 173 15.59 8.92 27.04
CA ASN A 173 16.51 7.78 27.01
C ASN A 173 16.58 7.08 25.64
N GLY A 174 15.85 7.56 24.63
CA GLY A 174 15.78 6.96 23.30
C GLY A 174 14.84 5.74 23.18
N ASN A 175 14.14 5.38 24.25
CA ASN A 175 13.13 4.33 24.24
C ASN A 175 11.88 4.80 23.49
N ILE A 176 11.36 3.93 22.63
CA ILE A 176 10.16 4.21 21.85
C ILE A 176 8.96 3.72 22.66
N LYS A 177 8.05 4.62 23.04
CA LYS A 177 6.78 4.30 23.68
C LYS A 177 5.65 4.51 22.69
N CYS A 178 4.81 3.49 22.51
CA CYS A 178 3.61 3.58 21.67
C CYS A 178 2.37 3.57 22.54
N THR A 179 1.50 4.56 22.36
CA THR A 179 0.18 4.58 22.98
C THR A 179 -0.88 4.47 21.88
N PRO A 180 -1.70 3.40 21.87
CA PRO A 180 -2.80 3.26 20.94
C PRO A 180 -3.78 4.42 21.10
N ILE A 181 -4.39 4.83 19.99
CA ILE A 181 -5.45 5.83 20.02
C ILE A 181 -6.77 5.07 20.08
N TYR A 182 -7.54 5.30 21.14
CA TYR A 182 -8.89 4.76 21.27
C TYR A 182 -9.89 5.80 20.84
N SER A 183 -10.89 5.39 20.05
CA SER A 183 -11.90 6.29 19.52
C SER A 183 -13.22 5.55 19.31
N ARG A 184 -14.27 6.30 18.97
CA ARG A 184 -15.57 5.76 18.58
C ARG A 184 -15.88 6.15 17.14
N ILE A 185 -16.48 5.23 16.40
CA ILE A 185 -17.00 5.52 15.05
C ILE A 185 -18.26 6.37 15.18
N VAL A 186 -18.24 7.57 14.59
CA VAL A 186 -19.39 8.48 14.54
C VAL A 186 -20.19 8.24 13.27
N SER A 187 -19.50 8.04 12.14
CA SER A 187 -20.14 7.87 10.83
C SER A 187 -19.26 7.02 9.92
N LEU A 188 -19.89 6.36 8.95
CA LEU A 188 -19.24 5.61 7.90
C LEU A 188 -19.74 6.16 6.56
N PHE A 189 -18.81 6.55 5.69
CA PHE A 189 -19.11 7.07 4.36
C PHE A 189 -18.48 6.18 3.30
N ALA A 190 -19.28 5.79 2.31
CA ALA A 190 -18.78 5.24 1.05
C ALA A 190 -19.27 6.14 -0.09
N GLU A 191 -18.32 6.76 -0.79
CA GLU A 191 -18.60 7.75 -1.84
C GLU A 191 -19.47 8.92 -1.33
N GLN A 192 -20.75 8.96 -1.72
CA GLN A 192 -21.73 9.97 -1.32
C GLN A 192 -22.78 9.43 -0.34
N ASN A 193 -22.71 8.15 0.00
CA ASN A 193 -23.70 7.46 0.81
C ASN A 193 -23.22 7.28 2.25
N GLU A 194 -24.11 7.58 3.20
CA GLU A 194 -23.92 7.23 4.60
C GLU A 194 -24.27 5.76 4.83
N LEU A 195 -23.42 5.07 5.59
CA LEU A 195 -23.55 3.66 5.90
C LEU A 195 -23.72 3.44 7.40
N GLN A 196 -24.57 2.47 7.77
CA GLN A 196 -24.72 2.01 9.16
C GLN A 196 -23.70 0.94 9.54
N PHE A 197 -23.26 0.16 8.55
CA PHE A 197 -22.22 -0.83 8.67
C PHE A 197 -21.36 -0.83 7.42
N ALA A 198 -20.09 -1.14 7.60
CA ALA A 198 -19.07 -1.15 6.58
C ALA A 198 -18.53 -2.56 6.42
N VAL A 199 -18.71 -3.11 5.23
CA VAL A 199 -18.23 -4.45 4.87
C VAL A 199 -16.77 -4.42 4.44
N PRO A 200 -16.02 -5.52 4.63
CA PRO A 200 -14.72 -5.67 3.99
C PRO A 200 -14.92 -5.64 2.48
N GLY A 201 -14.26 -4.70 1.80
CA GLY A 201 -14.45 -4.49 0.37
C GLY A 201 -14.57 -3.02 0.05
N GLY A 202 -13.54 -2.44 -0.56
CA GLY A 202 -13.55 -1.06 -1.02
C GLY A 202 -12.98 -0.04 -0.03
N LEU A 203 -13.09 1.22 -0.42
CA LEU A 203 -12.56 2.36 0.32
C LEU A 203 -13.69 3.04 1.10
N ILE A 204 -13.51 3.17 2.41
CA ILE A 204 -14.50 3.72 3.32
C ILE A 204 -13.85 4.87 4.10
N GLY A 205 -14.59 5.97 4.22
CA GLY A 205 -14.28 7.07 5.13
C GLY A 205 -14.91 6.79 6.49
N VAL A 206 -14.08 6.51 7.49
CA VAL A 206 -14.52 6.29 8.87
C VAL A 206 -14.39 7.61 9.62
N GLY A 207 -15.52 8.23 9.94
CA GLY A 207 -15.60 9.38 10.82
C GLY A 207 -15.46 8.94 12.27
N THR A 208 -14.50 9.52 12.98
CA THR A 208 -14.16 9.11 14.35
C THR A 208 -14.24 10.27 15.32
N THR A 209 -14.27 9.99 16.62
CA THR A 209 -14.13 11.01 17.67
C THR A 209 -12.66 11.39 17.94
N MET A 210 -11.72 11.02 17.05
CA MET A 210 -10.31 11.37 17.23
C MET A 210 -10.12 12.88 17.08
N ASP A 211 -9.10 13.42 17.75
CA ASP A 211 -8.67 14.80 17.57
C ASP A 211 -8.29 15.06 16.10
N PRO A 212 -8.87 16.07 15.43
CA PRO A 212 -8.56 16.42 14.04
C PRO A 212 -7.07 16.70 13.78
N THR A 213 -6.32 17.15 14.80
CA THR A 213 -4.86 17.38 14.69
C THR A 213 -4.06 16.10 14.44
N LEU A 214 -4.60 14.95 14.82
CA LEU A 214 -4.01 13.63 14.57
C LEU A 214 -4.30 13.12 13.15
N THR A 215 -5.39 13.56 12.53
CA THR A 215 -5.77 13.16 11.16
C THR A 215 -5.34 14.15 10.09
N ARG A 216 -4.90 15.34 10.47
CA ARG A 216 -4.43 16.38 9.54
C ARG A 216 -3.19 15.92 8.76
N ALA A 217 -3.20 16.19 7.45
CA ALA A 217 -2.07 15.97 6.54
C ALA A 217 -1.55 14.52 6.53
N ASP A 218 -2.44 13.54 6.43
CA ASP A 218 -2.07 12.14 6.23
C ASP A 218 -1.18 11.53 7.35
N ARG A 219 -1.29 12.05 8.58
CA ARG A 219 -0.54 11.57 9.75
C ARG A 219 -0.89 10.14 10.17
N LEU A 220 -2.08 9.64 9.85
CA LEU A 220 -2.48 8.27 10.16
C LEU A 220 -2.22 7.26 9.02
N VAL A 221 -1.55 7.68 7.94
CA VAL A 221 -1.27 6.78 6.81
C VAL A 221 -0.40 5.61 7.25
N GLY A 222 -0.83 4.41 6.87
CA GLY A 222 -0.19 3.15 7.22
C GLY A 222 -0.57 2.61 8.59
N GLN A 223 -1.32 3.35 9.41
CA GLN A 223 -1.82 2.82 10.67
C GLN A 223 -2.94 1.80 10.45
N VAL A 224 -3.10 0.91 11.42
CA VAL A 224 -4.11 -0.15 11.43
C VAL A 224 -5.18 0.24 12.43
N LEU A 225 -6.43 0.22 11.98
CA LEU A 225 -7.63 0.52 12.77
C LEU A 225 -8.46 -0.76 12.90
N GLY A 226 -8.93 -1.06 14.11
CA GLY A 226 -9.76 -2.24 14.32
C GLY A 226 -10.49 -2.22 15.65
N GLU A 227 -11.09 -3.36 15.98
CA GLU A 227 -11.76 -3.53 17.27
C GLU A 227 -10.74 -3.57 18.41
N VAL A 228 -11.09 -2.96 19.54
CA VAL A 228 -10.24 -2.82 20.73
C VAL A 228 -9.74 -4.19 21.20
N GLY A 229 -8.41 -4.36 21.28
CA GLY A 229 -7.77 -5.58 21.74
C GLY A 229 -7.61 -6.67 20.68
N SER A 230 -8.13 -6.47 19.47
CA SER A 230 -8.07 -7.46 18.38
C SER A 230 -6.94 -7.23 17.39
N LEU A 231 -6.29 -6.06 17.44
CA LEU A 231 -5.25 -5.70 16.50
C LEU A 231 -3.94 -6.47 16.75
N PRO A 232 -3.12 -6.65 15.70
CA PRO A 232 -1.84 -7.31 15.82
C PRO A 232 -0.85 -6.53 16.69
N ASP A 233 0.25 -7.20 17.01
CA ASP A 233 1.34 -6.68 17.81
C ASP A 233 2.09 -5.54 17.09
N VAL A 234 2.67 -4.64 17.87
CA VAL A 234 3.51 -3.56 17.37
C VAL A 234 4.98 -3.96 17.49
N TYR A 235 5.68 -3.99 16.37
CA TYR A 235 7.08 -4.41 16.30
C TYR A 235 8.01 -3.22 16.18
N VAL A 236 9.17 -3.29 16.87
CA VAL A 236 10.27 -2.32 16.77
C VAL A 236 11.46 -2.90 16.00
N GLU A 237 11.66 -4.21 16.12
CA GLU A 237 12.62 -4.96 15.33
C GLU A 237 11.89 -6.05 14.57
N LEU A 238 12.30 -6.30 13.32
CA LEU A 238 11.76 -7.35 12.49
C LEU A 238 12.88 -8.27 12.00
N GLU A 239 12.57 -9.55 11.96
CA GLU A 239 13.35 -10.57 11.27
C GLU A 239 12.58 -10.97 10.01
N VAL A 240 13.20 -10.71 8.87
CA VAL A 240 12.55 -10.82 7.56
C VAL A 240 13.34 -11.77 6.69
N ASN A 241 12.62 -12.67 6.01
CA ASN A 241 13.18 -13.42 4.91
C ASN A 241 13.07 -12.57 3.66
N PHE A 242 14.19 -12.26 2.99
CA PHE A 242 14.23 -11.33 1.87
C PHE A 242 14.79 -11.96 0.60
N PHE A 243 14.30 -11.47 -0.53
CA PHE A 243 14.74 -11.81 -1.87
C PHE A 243 15.09 -10.51 -2.59
N LEU A 244 16.30 -10.43 -3.15
CA LEU A 244 16.76 -9.29 -3.92
C LEU A 244 16.52 -9.52 -5.41
N LEU A 245 16.09 -8.46 -6.09
CA LEU A 245 15.98 -8.43 -7.55
C LEU A 245 17.36 -8.57 -8.18
N ARG A 246 17.43 -9.21 -9.36
CA ARG A 246 18.70 -9.33 -10.10
C ARG A 246 19.18 -7.99 -10.64
N ARG A 247 18.25 -7.09 -10.96
CA ARG A 247 18.51 -5.77 -11.55
C ARG A 247 17.65 -4.71 -10.86
N LEU A 248 18.18 -3.50 -10.75
CA LEU A 248 17.43 -2.32 -10.32
C LEU A 248 16.36 -1.99 -11.36
N LEU A 249 15.13 -1.82 -10.89
CA LEU A 249 14.00 -1.40 -11.72
C LEU A 249 13.98 0.14 -11.82
N GLY A 250 13.37 0.67 -12.88
CA GLY A 250 13.23 2.12 -13.06
C GLY A 250 14.48 2.90 -13.53
N VAL A 251 15.66 2.26 -13.72
CA VAL A 251 16.87 2.96 -14.20
C VAL A 251 17.08 2.71 -15.70
N ARG A 252 17.11 3.77 -16.52
CA ARG A 252 17.57 3.67 -17.92
C ARG A 252 19.09 3.52 -17.93
N THR A 253 19.58 2.29 -18.09
CA THR A 253 21.02 2.04 -18.28
C THR A 253 21.41 2.37 -19.72
N LYS A 254 22.10 3.50 -19.93
CA LYS A 254 22.85 3.74 -21.16
C LYS A 254 24.12 2.87 -21.12
N GLY A 255 24.06 1.68 -21.71
CA GLY A 255 25.21 1.05 -22.36
C GLY A 255 26.35 0.43 -21.51
N THR A 256 26.23 0.24 -20.20
CA THR A 256 27.21 -0.58 -19.45
C THR A 256 26.55 -1.52 -18.45
N GLU A 257 26.76 -2.83 -18.67
CA GLU A 257 26.12 -3.96 -17.96
C GLU A 257 26.37 -4.01 -16.44
N LYS A 258 27.20 -3.13 -15.87
CA LYS A 258 27.61 -3.15 -14.46
C LYS A 258 26.85 -2.22 -13.52
N GLN A 259 26.12 -1.21 -14.02
CA GLN A 259 25.44 -0.22 -13.15
C GLN A 259 24.02 -0.63 -12.69
N GLY A 260 23.49 -1.75 -13.18
CA GLY A 260 22.12 -2.18 -12.88
C GLY A 260 21.97 -3.29 -11.84
N LYS A 261 23.06 -3.89 -11.33
CA LYS A 261 22.96 -5.07 -10.46
C LYS A 261 22.71 -4.67 -9.00
N VAL A 262 21.70 -5.26 -8.36
CA VAL A 262 21.42 -5.02 -6.93
C VAL A 262 22.52 -5.67 -6.10
N SER A 263 23.21 -4.87 -5.27
CA SER A 263 24.19 -5.37 -4.30
C SER A 263 23.50 -5.98 -3.07
N LYS A 264 24.17 -6.92 -2.41
CA LYS A 264 23.69 -7.51 -1.15
C LYS A 264 23.47 -6.43 -0.07
N LEU A 265 22.67 -6.75 0.94
CA LEU A 265 22.42 -5.87 2.09
C LEU A 265 23.69 -5.76 2.96
N ALA A 266 24.05 -4.54 3.36
CA ALA A 266 25.18 -4.29 4.25
C ALA A 266 24.71 -3.99 5.68
N LYS A 267 25.48 -4.44 6.69
CA LYS A 267 25.20 -4.10 8.09
C LYS A 267 25.36 -2.59 8.32
N GLY A 268 24.42 -2.00 9.04
CA GLY A 268 24.36 -0.56 9.32
C GLY A 268 23.71 0.28 8.22
N GLU A 269 23.35 -0.32 7.09
CA GLU A 269 22.66 0.38 6.01
C GLU A 269 21.23 0.78 6.40
N ILE A 270 20.77 1.93 5.90
CA ILE A 270 19.39 2.39 6.07
C ILE A 270 18.61 2.08 4.80
N LEU A 271 17.55 1.29 4.96
CA LEU A 271 16.61 0.93 3.92
C LEU A 271 15.25 1.55 4.22
N MET A 272 14.41 1.69 3.21
CA MET A 272 13.00 2.00 3.36
C MET A 272 12.22 0.70 3.22
N LEU A 273 11.38 0.42 4.22
CA LEU A 273 10.47 -0.72 4.22
C LEU A 273 9.06 -0.23 3.99
N ASN A 274 8.37 -0.87 3.04
CA ASN A 274 6.93 -0.75 2.92
C ASN A 274 6.29 -2.04 3.41
N ILE A 275 5.55 -1.95 4.50
CA ILE A 275 4.86 -3.07 5.17
C ILE A 275 3.37 -2.75 5.12
N GLY A 276 2.61 -3.51 4.31
CA GLY A 276 1.23 -3.16 4.01
C GLY A 276 1.15 -1.76 3.39
N SER A 277 0.53 -0.81 4.10
CA SER A 277 0.47 0.61 3.71
C SER A 277 1.36 1.53 4.53
N MET A 278 2.19 0.99 5.43
CA MET A 278 3.13 1.76 6.25
C MET A 278 4.51 1.81 5.59
N SER A 279 5.04 3.02 5.44
CA SER A 279 6.41 3.28 4.98
C SER A 279 7.29 3.69 6.16
N THR A 280 8.26 2.87 6.54
CA THR A 280 9.18 3.16 7.65
C THR A 280 10.64 2.98 7.24
N GLY A 281 11.53 3.78 7.80
CA GLY A 281 12.97 3.55 7.67
C GLY A 281 13.38 2.37 8.55
N ALA A 282 14.35 1.58 8.09
CA ALA A 282 14.92 0.51 8.90
C ALA A 282 16.43 0.43 8.73
N ARG A 283 17.13 0.22 9.83
CA ARG A 283 18.58 -0.02 9.86
C ARG A 283 18.83 -1.53 9.89
N VAL A 284 19.70 -1.98 9.00
CA VAL A 284 20.12 -3.39 8.95
C VAL A 284 21.06 -3.70 10.11
N VAL A 285 20.64 -4.52 11.07
CA VAL A 285 21.44 -4.90 12.24
C VAL A 285 22.31 -6.11 11.94
N ALA A 286 21.74 -7.12 11.28
CA ALA A 286 22.44 -8.34 10.90
C ALA A 286 21.83 -8.92 9.62
N VAL A 287 22.66 -9.58 8.82
CA VAL A 287 22.24 -10.31 7.61
C VAL A 287 22.86 -11.71 7.70
N ARG A 288 22.04 -12.74 7.53
CA ARG A 288 22.42 -14.15 7.52
C ARG A 288 21.76 -14.83 6.34
N ASN A 289 22.51 -15.08 5.27
CA ASN A 289 21.99 -15.63 4.01
C ASN A 289 20.77 -14.83 3.52
N ASP A 290 19.57 -15.43 3.58
CA ASP A 290 18.31 -14.84 3.12
C ASP A 290 17.49 -14.21 4.27
N LEU A 291 18.02 -14.21 5.51
CA LEU A 291 17.39 -13.58 6.68
C LEU A 291 18.11 -12.27 7.03
N ALA A 292 17.34 -11.21 7.25
CA ALA A 292 17.83 -9.93 7.74
C ALA A 292 17.12 -9.53 9.03
N LYS A 293 17.90 -9.08 10.02
CA LYS A 293 17.38 -8.43 11.22
C LYS A 293 17.41 -6.92 11.01
N LEU A 294 16.25 -6.29 11.08
CA LEU A 294 16.00 -4.89 10.76
C LEU A 294 15.47 -4.18 12.01
N GLN A 295 16.12 -3.07 12.38
CA GLN A 295 15.66 -2.18 13.44
C GLN A 295 14.88 -1.03 12.81
N LEU A 296 13.62 -0.87 13.18
CA LEU A 296 12.73 0.13 12.60
C LEU A 296 12.95 1.50 13.24
N THR A 297 12.87 2.57 12.45
CA THR A 297 12.94 3.95 12.96
C THR A 297 11.63 4.39 13.62
N ALA A 298 10.53 3.84 13.13
CA ALA A 298 9.18 3.99 13.64
C ALA A 298 8.54 2.60 13.76
N PRO A 299 7.83 2.34 14.87
CA PRO A 299 7.21 1.05 15.16
C PRO A 299 6.05 0.77 14.21
N VAL A 300 5.82 -0.49 13.88
CA VAL A 300 4.81 -0.90 12.89
C VAL A 300 3.89 -1.97 13.47
N CYS A 301 2.58 -1.81 13.28
CA CYS A 301 1.57 -2.79 13.61
C CYS A 301 1.43 -3.76 12.42
N THR A 302 1.83 -5.02 12.58
CA THR A 302 1.87 -5.99 11.47
C THR A 302 1.76 -7.42 11.98
N SER A 303 1.37 -8.35 11.11
CA SER A 303 1.28 -9.78 11.44
C SER A 303 2.46 -10.57 10.88
N LYS A 304 2.80 -11.71 11.50
CA LYS A 304 3.76 -12.66 10.94
C LYS A 304 3.28 -13.15 9.57
N GLY A 305 4.20 -13.27 8.61
CA GLY A 305 3.93 -13.65 7.23
C GLY A 305 3.51 -12.50 6.31
N GLU A 306 3.35 -11.29 6.84
CA GLU A 306 3.03 -10.13 6.01
C GLU A 306 4.21 -9.79 5.08
N LYS A 307 3.87 -9.36 3.86
CA LYS A 307 4.85 -9.09 2.82
C LYS A 307 5.43 -7.70 3.02
N ILE A 308 6.70 -7.59 2.67
CA ILE A 308 7.43 -6.32 2.71
C ILE A 308 8.09 -6.05 1.37
N ALA A 309 8.13 -4.78 0.99
CA ALA A 309 8.95 -4.31 -0.10
C ALA A 309 10.16 -3.56 0.46
N LEU A 310 11.34 -3.86 -0.08
CA LEU A 310 12.63 -3.31 0.33
C LEU A 310 13.08 -2.28 -0.70
N SER A 311 13.29 -1.05 -0.25
CA SER A 311 13.79 0.03 -1.10
C SER A 311 15.10 0.58 -0.56
N ARG A 312 16.02 0.90 -1.48
CA ARG A 312 17.34 1.47 -1.19
C ARG A 312 17.45 2.85 -1.82
N ARG A 313 18.18 3.75 -1.15
CA ARG A 313 18.44 5.08 -1.70
C ARG A 313 19.54 5.02 -2.75
N VAL A 314 19.21 5.30 -4.01
CA VAL A 314 20.13 5.36 -5.15
C VAL A 314 19.92 6.71 -5.85
N GLU A 315 20.99 7.48 -6.08
CA GLU A 315 20.92 8.79 -6.76
C GLU A 315 19.87 9.74 -6.17
N LYS A 316 19.77 9.79 -4.84
CA LYS A 316 18.81 10.57 -4.03
C LYS A 316 17.36 10.05 -4.02
N HIS A 317 17.01 9.07 -4.85
CA HIS A 317 15.67 8.48 -4.91
C HIS A 317 15.62 7.11 -4.22
N TRP A 318 14.46 6.73 -3.68
CA TRP A 318 14.22 5.38 -3.19
C TRP A 318 13.85 4.49 -4.36
N ARG A 319 14.59 3.39 -4.52
CA ARG A 319 14.34 2.41 -5.59
C ARG A 319 14.11 1.03 -4.99
N LEU A 320 13.16 0.31 -5.56
CA LEU A 320 12.84 -1.05 -5.14
C LEU A 320 14.02 -1.98 -5.46
N ILE A 321 14.52 -2.67 -4.43
CA ILE A 321 15.65 -3.62 -4.54
C ILE A 321 15.23 -5.06 -4.32
N GLY A 322 14.07 -5.30 -3.72
CA GLY A 322 13.62 -6.63 -3.38
C GLY A 322 12.34 -6.63 -2.58
N TRP A 323 11.95 -7.82 -2.14
CA TRP A 323 10.79 -8.05 -1.29
C TRP A 323 11.09 -9.13 -0.26
N GLY A 324 10.21 -9.29 0.70
CA GLY A 324 10.37 -10.30 1.73
C GLY A 324 9.08 -10.61 2.46
N GLN A 325 9.19 -11.45 3.46
CA GLN A 325 8.11 -11.78 4.39
C GLN A 325 8.62 -11.73 5.83
N ILE A 326 7.79 -11.21 6.72
CA ILE A 326 8.10 -11.13 8.15
C ILE A 326 8.02 -12.55 8.74
N GLN A 327 9.08 -12.98 9.41
CA GLN A 327 9.13 -14.28 10.10
C GLN A 327 8.92 -14.10 11.61
N ALA A 328 9.64 -13.15 12.20
CA ALA A 328 9.60 -12.86 13.62
C ALA A 328 9.95 -11.39 13.86
N GLY A 329 9.93 -10.97 15.13
CA GLY A 329 10.34 -9.63 15.51
C GLY A 329 10.25 -9.42 17.02
N SER A 330 10.83 -8.32 17.47
CA SER A 330 10.75 -7.87 18.86
C SER A 330 9.52 -6.98 19.00
N VAL A 331 8.57 -7.44 19.81
CA VAL A 331 7.31 -6.74 20.11
C VAL A 331 7.55 -5.65 21.16
N LEU A 332 6.89 -4.52 21.03
CA LEU A 332 6.78 -3.52 22.07
C LEU A 332 5.60 -3.84 22.98
N ASP A 333 5.80 -3.81 24.30
CA ASP A 333 4.69 -3.86 25.24
C ASP A 333 3.84 -2.60 25.10
N ILE A 334 2.62 -2.80 24.60
CA ILE A 334 1.61 -1.75 24.47
C ILE A 334 0.83 -1.70 25.79
N PRO A 335 0.61 -0.52 26.39
CA PRO A 335 -0.23 -0.41 27.57
C PRO A 335 -1.64 -0.93 27.27
N ALA A 336 -2.15 -1.77 28.18
CA ALA A 336 -3.50 -2.34 28.09
C ALA A 336 -4.56 -1.22 27.97
N PRO A 337 -5.68 -1.47 27.26
CA PRO A 337 -6.76 -0.51 27.16
C PRO A 337 -7.25 -0.09 28.55
N PRO A 338 -7.52 1.21 28.78
CA PRO A 338 -8.12 1.68 30.02
C PRO A 338 -9.44 0.94 30.27
N PRO A 339 -9.78 0.59 31.53
CA PRO A 339 -11.00 -0.14 31.85
C PRO A 339 -12.27 0.59 31.39
N GLU A 340 -12.26 1.93 31.33
CA GLU A 340 -13.37 2.76 30.83
C GLU A 340 -13.70 2.53 29.34
N ILE A 341 -12.74 2.01 28.56
CA ILE A 341 -12.90 1.75 27.13
C ILE A 341 -13.44 0.34 26.88
N LEU A 342 -13.23 -0.59 27.82
CA LEU A 342 -13.70 -1.98 27.75
C LEU A 342 -15.16 -2.18 28.17
N VAL A 343 -15.76 -1.22 28.89
CA VAL A 343 -17.16 -1.28 29.42
C VAL A 343 -18.19 -0.75 28.43
#